data_AF-A0A2T3ND19-F1
#
_entry.id   AF-A0A2T3ND19-F1
#
_cell.length_a   1.000
_cell.length_b   1.000
_cell.length_c   1.000
_cell.angle_alpha   90.00
_cell.angle_beta   90.00
_cell.angle_gamma   90.00
#
_symmetry.space_group_name_H-M   'P 1'
#
loop_
_entity.id
_entity.type
_entity.pdbx_description
1 polymer ?
#
loop_
_entity_poly.entity_id
_entity_poly.type
_entity_poly.pdbx_seq_one_letter_code
_entity_poly.pdbx_strand_id
1 'polypeptide(L)'
;MTISWMVLIALTLIIFYHHVIYTGLMVVWGRKSPSAAEDHDNDNSIATPNADHEVGEQPSVAILIPAHNEAEFVEAKLANLMMLEYPPEKLSVWVCCDGCSDNTADIVADWQTRYAKAGIRLELMDEPDNKGKVVRINQLLAAVKGQVDLIAMSDVSALLSIDALTQAAGSFRDQQIGALTCNYLLAEAPEGEQQYWQWQNAIRQTESQIGNVMGGNGAFYIVRAELFSPLPEDTINDDFIQTMLVIKQGYQVQFNHYINSVELSPSTDQDTYQRRQRIGAGNLQQLIRCRFVFRSSHQGARWLFTSGKAMRTVMPFILVGYLLVSTILAFQGSAIAQALLALQLVGYGAAALPLLGISNKVTNKLHYFIGGYAASLLGMTRYLMGHFRSGWRHQSPVSDYQAQSTLFMKRASDVLLASIGLIITLPVWPVIALLIKLDSPGPVFYRQMRVGKISDQQVELFEVIKFRSMSNNAESASGATWAQQNDPRVTKVGHFLRVTRLDELPQFLNVLKGDMALIGPRPERPQFCGKLQNALPFYLERTAGLKPGITGLAQVSQGYDSSLEDVKSKIGFDHAYALALSSPLQWLKMDLFIIFKTIYIMVSKRGQ
;
A
#
# COMPACT_ATOMS: atom_id res chain seq x y z
N MET A 1 4.42 -30.68 -36.48
CA MET A 1 4.47 -29.93 -35.20
C MET A 1 3.31 -30.39 -34.34
N THR A 2 3.55 -30.74 -33.08
CA THR A 2 2.46 -31.00 -32.12
C THR A 2 1.71 -29.70 -31.80
N ILE A 3 0.45 -29.80 -31.36
CA ILE A 3 -0.36 -28.64 -30.96
C ILE A 3 0.38 -27.75 -29.95
N SER A 4 1.11 -28.36 -29.00
CA SER A 4 1.93 -27.66 -28.01
C SER A 4 3.00 -26.74 -28.62
N TRP A 5 3.63 -27.15 -29.73
CA TRP A 5 4.61 -26.32 -30.43
C TRP A 5 3.95 -25.12 -31.14
N MET A 6 2.77 -25.31 -31.72
CA MET A 6 2.02 -24.20 -32.34
C MET A 6 1.61 -23.18 -31.29
N VAL A 7 1.14 -23.64 -30.12
CA VAL A 7 0.79 -22.78 -28.98
C VAL A 7 2.03 -22.03 -28.48
N LEU A 8 3.16 -22.71 -28.28
CA LEU A 8 4.39 -22.07 -27.80
C LEU A 8 4.85 -20.95 -28.75
N ILE A 9 4.87 -21.21 -30.07
CA ILE A 9 5.27 -20.20 -31.06
C ILE A 9 4.29 -19.02 -31.07
N ALA A 10 2.98 -19.28 -31.00
CA ALA A 10 1.99 -18.21 -30.94
C ALA A 10 2.18 -17.33 -29.71
N LEU A 11 2.40 -17.92 -28.53
CA LEU A 11 2.68 -17.18 -27.30
C LEU A 11 3.98 -16.36 -27.41
N THR A 12 5.05 -16.92 -27.99
CA THR A 12 6.30 -16.19 -28.24
C THR A 12 6.07 -14.95 -29.11
N LEU A 13 5.31 -15.11 -30.20
CA LEU A 13 5.00 -14.00 -31.11
C LEU A 13 4.18 -12.90 -30.40
N ILE A 14 3.22 -13.29 -29.56
CA ILE A 14 2.41 -12.33 -28.78
C ILE A 14 3.28 -11.58 -27.76
N ILE A 15 4.14 -12.28 -27.03
CA ILE A 15 5.07 -11.68 -26.05
C ILE A 15 5.99 -10.69 -26.76
N PHE A 16 6.58 -11.09 -27.89
CA PHE A 16 7.46 -10.25 -28.69
C PHE A 16 6.73 -9.02 -29.24
N TYR A 17 5.53 -9.21 -29.79
CA TYR A 17 4.70 -8.12 -30.29
C TYR A 17 4.43 -7.07 -29.20
N HIS A 18 3.96 -7.48 -28.02
CA HIS A 18 3.60 -6.52 -26.98
C HIS A 18 4.82 -5.80 -26.40
N HIS A 19 5.91 -6.52 -26.12
CA HIS A 19 7.07 -5.98 -25.41
C HIS A 19 8.10 -5.27 -26.28
N VAL A 20 8.16 -5.58 -27.58
CA VAL A 20 9.17 -5.05 -28.50
C VAL A 20 8.51 -4.20 -29.59
N ILE A 21 7.55 -4.78 -30.32
CA ILE A 21 6.96 -4.11 -31.50
C ILE A 21 6.07 -2.95 -31.06
N TYR A 22 5.05 -3.22 -30.25
CA TYR A 22 4.07 -2.21 -29.84
C TYR A 22 4.70 -1.09 -29.02
N THR A 23 5.51 -1.41 -28.01
CA THR A 23 6.26 -0.42 -27.22
C THR A 23 7.22 0.39 -28.07
N GLY A 24 7.95 -0.25 -28.99
CA GLY A 24 8.85 0.43 -29.92
C GLY A 24 8.11 1.42 -30.84
N LEU A 25 6.97 1.00 -31.41
CA LEU A 25 6.14 1.87 -32.24
C LEU A 25 5.63 3.09 -31.47
N MET A 26 5.08 2.89 -30.27
CA MET A 26 4.60 4.00 -29.45
C MET A 26 5.71 4.99 -29.06
N VAL A 27 6.92 4.49 -28.79
CA VAL A 27 8.09 5.35 -28.48
C VAL A 27 8.54 6.14 -29.71
N VAL A 28 8.64 5.50 -30.87
CA VAL A 28 9.09 6.16 -32.11
C VAL A 28 8.09 7.23 -32.56
N TRP A 29 6.80 6.96 -32.43
CA TRP A 29 5.77 7.96 -32.73
C TRP A 29 5.73 9.08 -31.69
N GLY A 30 5.83 8.78 -30.40
CA GLY A 30 5.85 9.81 -29.35
C GLY A 30 7.06 10.74 -29.41
N ARG A 31 8.21 10.29 -29.96
CA ARG A 31 9.38 11.15 -30.20
C ARG A 31 9.26 12.04 -31.43
N LYS A 32 8.36 11.71 -32.36
CA LYS A 32 8.10 12.49 -33.58
C LYS A 32 6.96 13.49 -33.40
N SER A 33 6.18 13.36 -32.33
CA SER A 33 5.21 14.38 -31.94
C SER A 33 5.99 15.58 -31.38
N PRO A 34 5.70 16.81 -31.84
CA PRO A 34 6.41 18.00 -31.39
C PRO A 34 6.35 18.10 -29.86
N SER A 35 7.52 18.29 -29.25
CA SER A 35 7.62 18.66 -27.84
C SER A 35 7.28 20.15 -27.71
N ALA A 36 6.68 20.56 -26.60
CA ALA A 36 6.36 21.97 -26.30
C ALA A 36 7.56 22.93 -26.42
N ALA A 37 8.80 22.41 -26.43
CA ALA A 37 10.02 23.20 -26.65
C ALA A 37 10.32 23.52 -28.13
N GLU A 38 9.82 22.73 -29.10
CA GLU A 38 10.13 22.93 -30.53
C GLU A 38 9.17 23.90 -31.24
N ASP A 39 7.92 24.02 -30.76
CA ASP A 39 6.96 25.01 -31.29
C ASP A 39 7.28 26.44 -30.86
N HIS A 40 8.05 26.64 -29.77
CA HIS A 40 8.47 27.96 -29.33
C HIS A 40 9.55 28.61 -30.22
N ASP A 41 10.35 27.81 -30.93
CA ASP A 41 11.47 28.31 -31.76
C ASP A 41 11.11 28.44 -33.25
N ASN A 42 10.09 27.72 -33.74
CA ASN A 42 9.66 27.78 -35.15
C ASN A 42 8.49 28.73 -35.41
N ASP A 43 7.84 29.23 -34.37
CA ASP A 43 6.83 30.27 -34.49
C ASP A 43 7.32 31.55 -33.82
N ASN A 44 8.09 32.34 -34.58
CA ASN A 44 8.36 33.74 -34.25
C ASN A 44 7.09 34.62 -34.37
N SER A 45 5.92 34.02 -34.63
CA SER A 45 4.72 34.52 -33.99
C SER A 45 4.73 33.97 -32.56
N ILE A 46 5.15 34.83 -31.62
CA ILE A 46 4.40 34.88 -30.37
C ILE A 46 2.96 34.90 -30.86
N ALA A 47 2.24 33.79 -30.69
CA ALA A 47 0.80 33.81 -30.59
C ALA A 47 0.54 34.73 -29.40
N THR A 48 0.64 36.03 -29.70
CA THR A 48 -0.09 37.07 -29.01
C THR A 48 -1.46 36.45 -28.86
N PRO A 49 -2.00 36.31 -27.63
CA PRO A 49 -3.38 35.89 -27.51
C PRO A 49 -4.13 36.84 -28.43
N ASN A 50 -4.64 36.32 -29.55
CA ASN A 50 -5.18 37.18 -30.60
C ASN A 50 -6.21 38.03 -29.88
N ALA A 51 -5.92 39.32 -29.75
CA ALA A 51 -6.80 40.29 -29.12
C ALA A 51 -8.09 40.46 -29.93
N ASP A 52 -8.17 39.76 -31.07
CA ASP A 52 -9.29 39.66 -31.99
C ASP A 52 -9.97 38.28 -31.97
N HIS A 53 -9.75 37.44 -30.95
CA HIS A 53 -10.63 36.30 -30.72
C HIS A 53 -12.03 36.83 -30.39
N GLU A 54 -12.92 36.87 -31.40
CA GLU A 54 -14.36 36.99 -31.19
C GLU A 54 -14.74 36.13 -29.98
N VAL A 55 -15.18 36.80 -28.92
CA VAL A 55 -15.54 36.20 -27.63
C VAL A 55 -16.82 35.41 -27.87
N GLY A 56 -16.66 34.21 -28.43
CA GLY A 56 -17.67 33.18 -28.36
C GLY A 56 -17.96 32.90 -26.89
N GLU A 57 -19.23 32.68 -26.57
CA GLU A 57 -19.68 32.46 -25.20
C GLU A 57 -18.91 31.28 -24.57
N GLN A 58 -18.13 31.55 -23.52
CA GLN A 58 -17.40 30.49 -22.84
C GLN A 58 -18.37 29.57 -22.08
N PRO A 59 -18.13 28.25 -22.08
CA PRO A 59 -18.97 27.30 -21.38
C PRO A 59 -18.90 27.48 -19.86
N SER A 60 -19.96 27.11 -19.16
CA SER A 60 -19.93 27.00 -17.70
C SER A 60 -19.17 25.74 -17.27
N VAL A 61 -18.33 25.85 -16.24
CA VAL A 61 -17.46 24.78 -15.75
C VAL A 61 -17.70 24.56 -14.25
N ALA A 62 -17.88 23.30 -13.86
CA ALA A 62 -17.79 22.87 -12.47
C ALA A 62 -16.57 21.99 -12.23
N ILE A 63 -15.75 22.33 -11.22
CA ILE A 63 -14.63 21.50 -10.77
C ILE A 63 -15.08 20.71 -9.54
N LEU A 64 -15.06 19.39 -9.62
CA LEU A 64 -15.47 18.46 -8.58
C LEU A 64 -14.24 17.86 -7.89
N ILE A 65 -14.21 17.93 -6.57
CA ILE A 65 -13.07 17.54 -5.74
C ILE A 65 -13.55 16.65 -4.59
N PRO A 66 -13.50 15.32 -4.73
CA PRO A 66 -13.63 14.41 -3.59
C PRO A 66 -12.35 14.49 -2.75
N ALA A 67 -12.48 14.75 -1.45
CA ALA A 67 -11.35 14.92 -0.53
C ALA A 67 -11.50 13.98 0.69
N HIS A 68 -10.38 13.43 1.18
CA HIS A 68 -10.35 12.69 2.43
C HIS A 68 -9.00 12.90 3.13
N ASN A 69 -9.00 13.66 4.22
CA ASN A 69 -7.80 13.99 4.99
C ASN A 69 -6.66 14.63 4.16
N GLU A 70 -6.97 15.74 3.48
CA GLU A 70 -6.08 16.43 2.54
C GLU A 70 -5.73 17.85 3.04
N ALA A 71 -5.75 18.09 4.37
CA ALA A 71 -5.54 19.42 4.94
C ALA A 71 -4.20 20.07 4.56
N GLU A 72 -3.18 19.25 4.24
CA GLU A 72 -1.86 19.71 3.80
C GLU A 72 -1.90 20.47 2.46
N PHE A 73 -2.73 20.02 1.50
CA PHE A 73 -2.71 20.54 0.13
C PHE A 73 -3.96 21.35 -0.24
N VAL A 74 -5.06 21.20 0.50
CA VAL A 74 -6.35 21.81 0.14
C VAL A 74 -6.31 23.33 0.06
N GLU A 75 -5.54 24.00 0.92
CA GLU A 75 -5.39 25.45 0.88
C GLU A 75 -4.70 25.92 -0.41
N ALA A 76 -3.60 25.26 -0.80
CA ALA A 76 -2.88 25.56 -2.04
C ALA A 76 -3.77 25.30 -3.27
N LYS A 77 -4.58 24.24 -3.24
CA LYS A 77 -5.54 23.92 -4.30
C LYS A 77 -6.60 25.00 -4.46
N LEU A 78 -7.22 25.44 -3.37
CA LEU A 78 -8.24 26.49 -3.40
C LEU A 78 -7.66 27.82 -3.88
N ALA A 79 -6.44 28.17 -3.44
CA ALA A 79 -5.74 29.33 -3.97
C ALA A 79 -5.51 29.23 -5.48
N ASN A 80 -5.02 28.08 -5.96
CA ASN A 80 -4.77 27.84 -7.37
C ASN A 80 -6.04 27.94 -8.23
N LEU A 81 -7.15 27.36 -7.77
CA LEU A 81 -8.42 27.40 -8.51
C LEU A 81 -9.03 28.80 -8.58
N MET A 82 -8.84 29.63 -7.55
CA MET A 82 -9.27 31.03 -7.55
C MET A 82 -8.44 31.90 -8.52
N MET A 83 -7.21 31.49 -8.82
CA MET A 83 -6.30 32.20 -9.73
C MET A 83 -6.44 31.79 -11.20
N LEU A 84 -7.34 30.85 -11.53
CA LEU A 84 -7.55 30.44 -12.91
C LEU A 84 -8.08 31.61 -13.75
N GLU A 85 -7.51 31.76 -14.95
CA GLU A 85 -7.96 32.74 -15.93
C GLU A 85 -9.25 32.24 -16.60
N TYR A 86 -10.37 32.48 -15.92
CA TYR A 86 -11.72 32.12 -16.37
C TYR A 86 -12.77 33.06 -15.79
N PRO A 87 -13.90 33.33 -16.49
CA PRO A 87 -14.96 34.18 -15.97
C PRO A 87 -15.52 33.64 -14.65
N PRO A 88 -15.48 34.41 -13.54
CA PRO A 88 -15.89 33.93 -12.22
C PRO A 88 -17.31 33.37 -12.19
N GLU A 89 -18.25 34.01 -12.89
CA GLU A 89 -19.65 33.63 -12.96
C GLU A 89 -19.91 32.33 -13.75
N LYS A 90 -18.93 31.89 -14.56
CA LYS A 90 -18.97 30.63 -15.32
C LYS A 90 -18.21 29.51 -14.59
N LEU A 91 -17.56 29.78 -13.46
CA LEU A 91 -16.79 28.80 -12.70
C LEU A 91 -17.47 28.47 -11.36
N SER A 92 -17.59 27.17 -11.08
CA SER A 92 -17.95 26.69 -9.74
C SER A 92 -16.99 25.59 -9.28
N VAL A 93 -16.74 25.55 -7.97
CA VAL A 93 -15.90 24.54 -7.31
C VAL A 93 -16.75 23.83 -6.27
N TRP A 94 -16.73 22.51 -6.31
CA TRP A 94 -17.52 21.66 -5.42
C TRP A 94 -16.60 20.65 -4.74
N VAL A 95 -16.47 20.79 -3.43
CA VAL A 95 -15.63 19.93 -2.61
C VAL A 95 -16.52 19.01 -1.78
N CYS A 96 -16.26 17.70 -1.81
CA CYS A 96 -16.95 16.75 -0.94
C CYS A 96 -15.95 16.04 -0.03
N CYS A 97 -16.05 16.28 1.27
CA CYS A 97 -15.24 15.65 2.31
C CYS A 97 -15.83 14.28 2.67
N ASP A 98 -15.07 13.20 2.48
CA ASP A 98 -15.50 11.82 2.67
C ASP A 98 -15.15 11.29 4.08
N GLY A 99 -15.82 11.76 5.11
CA GLY A 99 -15.52 11.39 6.50
C GLY A 99 -14.13 11.87 6.92
N CYS A 100 -13.80 13.13 6.63
CA CYS A 100 -12.54 13.75 7.03
C CYS A 100 -12.49 13.85 8.57
N SER A 101 -11.34 13.51 9.14
CA SER A 101 -11.03 13.63 10.57
C SER A 101 -10.03 14.73 10.86
N ASP A 102 -9.42 15.31 9.82
CA ASP A 102 -8.51 16.46 9.91
C ASP A 102 -9.24 17.78 9.59
N ASN A 103 -8.48 18.87 9.47
CA ASN A 103 -9.02 20.20 9.24
C ASN A 103 -9.41 20.47 7.77
N THR A 104 -9.52 19.46 6.91
CA THR A 104 -9.83 19.67 5.48
C THR A 104 -11.15 20.44 5.30
N ALA A 105 -12.21 20.03 5.98
CA ALA A 105 -13.53 20.66 5.86
C ALA A 105 -13.53 22.10 6.38
N ASP A 106 -12.87 22.34 7.52
CA ASP A 106 -12.74 23.67 8.13
C ASP A 106 -12.03 24.65 7.19
N ILE A 107 -10.92 24.22 6.56
CA ILE A 107 -10.20 25.05 5.60
C ILE A 107 -11.10 25.41 4.42
N VAL A 108 -11.84 24.46 3.85
CA VAL A 108 -12.73 24.74 2.71
C VAL A 108 -13.83 25.74 3.11
N ALA A 109 -14.42 25.59 4.30
CA ALA A 109 -15.44 26.49 4.81
C ALA A 109 -14.91 27.93 4.97
N ASP A 110 -13.71 28.11 5.52
CA ASP A 110 -13.07 29.42 5.68
C ASP A 110 -12.84 30.12 4.32
N TRP A 111 -12.57 29.35 3.27
CA TRP A 111 -12.34 29.86 1.93
C TRP A 111 -13.62 30.28 1.19
N GLN A 112 -14.81 29.83 1.60
CA GLN A 112 -16.08 30.21 0.95
C GLN A 112 -16.28 31.72 0.89
N THR A 113 -15.89 32.46 1.94
CA THR A 113 -15.98 33.92 1.97
C THR A 113 -15.06 34.58 0.94
N ARG A 114 -13.87 34.02 0.69
CA ARG A 114 -12.92 34.53 -0.31
C ARG A 114 -13.43 34.27 -1.72
N TYR A 115 -13.96 33.07 -1.97
CA TYR A 115 -14.59 32.70 -3.24
C TYR A 115 -15.81 33.56 -3.58
N ALA A 116 -16.69 33.80 -2.60
CA ALA A 116 -17.85 34.66 -2.77
C ALA A 116 -17.45 36.09 -3.17
N LYS A 117 -16.37 36.64 -2.58
CA LYS A 117 -15.83 37.95 -2.97
C LYS A 117 -15.22 37.96 -4.37
N ALA A 118 -14.67 36.84 -4.81
CA ALA A 118 -14.14 36.67 -6.17
C ALA A 118 -15.24 36.42 -7.21
N GLY A 119 -16.51 36.24 -6.79
CA GLY A 119 -17.63 35.93 -7.69
C GLY A 119 -17.66 34.46 -8.14
N ILE A 120 -16.88 33.58 -7.52
CA ILE A 120 -16.81 32.15 -7.85
C ILE A 120 -17.62 31.37 -6.81
N ARG A 121 -18.47 30.44 -7.26
CA ARG A 121 -19.26 29.59 -6.36
C ARG A 121 -18.38 28.47 -5.78
N LEU A 122 -18.24 28.41 -4.44
CA LEU A 122 -17.59 27.31 -3.72
C LEU A 122 -18.60 26.60 -2.82
N GLU A 123 -18.86 25.33 -3.11
CA GLU A 123 -19.77 24.48 -2.33
C GLU A 123 -18.99 23.40 -1.57
N LEU A 124 -19.31 23.23 -0.29
CA LEU A 124 -18.75 22.21 0.57
C LEU A 124 -19.85 21.20 0.95
N MET A 125 -19.60 19.93 0.66
CA MET A 125 -20.39 18.80 1.16
C MET A 125 -19.55 18.04 2.20
N ASP A 126 -19.77 18.34 3.47
CA ASP A 126 -19.09 17.66 4.57
C ASP A 126 -19.90 16.44 5.03
N GLU A 127 -19.41 15.25 4.68
CA GLU A 127 -20.10 14.00 4.95
C GLU A 127 -19.39 13.25 6.09
N PRO A 128 -20.08 12.85 7.16
CA PRO A 128 -19.44 12.26 8.34
C PRO A 128 -18.92 10.83 8.11
N ASP A 129 -19.49 10.12 7.14
CA ASP A 129 -19.15 8.73 6.83
C ASP A 129 -18.08 8.65 5.75
N ASN A 130 -17.10 7.75 5.87
CA ASN A 130 -16.23 7.38 4.76
C ASN A 130 -16.90 6.29 3.88
N LYS A 131 -17.36 6.69 2.69
CA LYS A 131 -18.03 5.80 1.71
C LYS A 131 -17.19 5.56 0.45
N GLY A 132 -16.08 6.26 0.29
CA GLY A 132 -15.12 6.13 -0.80
C GLY A 132 -15.32 7.14 -1.92
N LYS A 133 -14.21 7.43 -2.63
CA LYS A 133 -14.12 8.44 -3.71
C LYS A 133 -15.26 8.36 -4.72
N VAL A 134 -15.58 7.17 -5.23
CA VAL A 134 -16.59 6.98 -6.28
C VAL A 134 -18.00 7.36 -5.81
N VAL A 135 -18.34 7.06 -4.56
CA VAL A 135 -19.64 7.45 -3.98
C VAL A 135 -19.74 8.98 -3.93
N ARG A 136 -18.68 9.66 -3.52
CA ARG A 136 -18.63 11.13 -3.46
C ARG A 136 -18.62 11.78 -4.84
N ILE A 137 -17.95 11.18 -5.82
CA ILE A 137 -18.03 11.60 -7.23
C ILE A 137 -19.49 11.54 -7.70
N ASN A 138 -20.21 10.44 -7.44
CA ASN A 138 -21.60 10.31 -7.88
C ASN A 138 -22.53 11.31 -7.18
N GLN A 139 -22.29 11.63 -5.91
CA GLN A 139 -23.04 12.65 -5.18
C GLN A 139 -22.80 14.06 -5.74
N LEU A 140 -21.54 14.42 -5.95
CA LEU A 140 -21.15 15.69 -6.60
C LEU A 140 -21.75 15.80 -8.01
N LEU A 141 -21.68 14.72 -8.79
CA LEU A 141 -22.27 14.67 -10.12
C LEU A 141 -23.79 14.90 -10.07
N ALA A 142 -24.50 14.27 -9.14
CA ALA A 142 -25.95 14.44 -8.99
C ALA A 142 -26.34 15.89 -8.64
N ALA A 143 -25.49 16.59 -7.87
CA ALA A 143 -25.72 17.98 -7.50
C ALA A 143 -25.44 18.98 -8.62
N VAL A 144 -24.56 18.65 -9.57
CA VAL A 144 -24.03 19.59 -10.57
C VAL A 144 -24.57 19.32 -11.98
N LYS A 145 -24.85 18.06 -12.32
CA LYS A 145 -25.26 17.68 -13.67
C LYS A 145 -26.56 18.40 -14.08
N GLY A 146 -26.53 19.05 -15.23
CA GLY A 146 -27.65 19.83 -15.77
C GLY A 146 -27.61 21.33 -15.42
N GLN A 147 -26.66 21.78 -14.60
CA GLN A 147 -26.44 23.21 -14.30
C GLN A 147 -25.25 23.81 -15.07
N VAL A 148 -24.36 22.96 -15.58
CA VAL A 148 -23.12 23.38 -16.25
C VAL A 148 -22.91 22.64 -17.56
N ASP A 149 -22.10 23.22 -18.45
CA ASP A 149 -21.76 22.65 -19.76
C ASP A 149 -20.61 21.63 -19.65
N LEU A 150 -19.64 21.90 -18.77
CA LEU A 150 -18.44 21.09 -18.56
C LEU A 150 -18.26 20.73 -17.08
N ILE A 151 -17.83 19.50 -16.84
CA ILE A 151 -17.48 18.99 -15.51
C ILE A 151 -16.03 18.55 -15.52
N ALA A 152 -15.20 19.16 -14.68
CA ALA A 152 -13.82 18.79 -14.44
C ALA A 152 -13.69 18.03 -13.12
N MET A 153 -12.84 17.02 -13.12
CA MET A 153 -12.40 16.30 -11.93
C MET A 153 -10.98 16.72 -11.63
N SER A 154 -10.67 16.96 -10.36
CA SER A 154 -9.30 17.25 -9.94
C SER A 154 -9.00 16.75 -8.54
N ASP A 155 -7.84 16.14 -8.37
CA ASP A 155 -7.36 15.74 -7.05
C ASP A 155 -6.89 16.97 -6.25
N VAL A 156 -6.97 16.88 -4.91
CA VAL A 156 -6.62 18.00 -4.02
C VAL A 156 -5.14 18.38 -4.15
N SER A 157 -4.27 17.38 -4.27
CA SER A 157 -2.83 17.55 -4.36
C SER A 157 -2.32 17.99 -5.74
N ALA A 158 -3.19 18.10 -6.75
CA ALA A 158 -2.81 18.48 -8.11
C ALA A 158 -3.15 19.95 -8.43
N LEU A 159 -2.15 20.80 -8.65
CA LEU A 159 -2.34 22.18 -9.10
C LEU A 159 -2.49 22.27 -10.62
N LEU A 160 -3.24 23.26 -11.11
CA LEU A 160 -3.50 23.48 -12.54
C LEU A 160 -2.76 24.70 -13.07
N SER A 161 -2.37 24.69 -14.35
CA SER A 161 -1.93 25.92 -15.03
C SER A 161 -3.04 26.97 -15.03
N ILE A 162 -2.66 28.24 -14.93
CA ILE A 162 -3.59 29.38 -14.79
C ILE A 162 -4.59 29.43 -15.96
N ASP A 163 -4.13 29.11 -17.17
CA ASP A 163 -4.90 29.12 -18.41
C ASP A 163 -5.67 27.81 -18.69
N ALA A 164 -5.62 26.82 -17.80
CA ALA A 164 -6.11 25.46 -18.04
C ALA A 164 -7.56 25.39 -18.56
N LEU A 165 -8.48 26.17 -17.98
CA LEU A 165 -9.89 26.17 -18.38
C LEU A 165 -10.12 26.87 -19.71
N THR A 166 -9.34 27.91 -20.01
CA THR A 166 -9.40 28.61 -21.29
C THR A 166 -8.91 27.70 -22.43
N GLN A 167 -7.81 26.97 -22.21
CA GLN A 167 -7.32 25.95 -23.14
C GLN A 167 -8.33 24.81 -23.33
N ALA A 168 -8.97 24.36 -22.25
CA ALA A 168 -10.01 23.34 -22.31
C ALA A 168 -11.23 23.81 -23.11
N ALA A 169 -11.73 25.02 -22.84
CA ALA A 169 -12.86 25.61 -23.55
C ALA A 169 -12.58 25.76 -25.05
N GLY A 170 -11.36 26.15 -25.42
CA GLY A 170 -10.92 26.20 -26.82
C GLY A 170 -10.99 24.82 -27.50
N SER A 171 -10.58 23.76 -26.80
CA SER A 171 -10.61 22.39 -27.32
C SER A 171 -12.05 21.87 -27.50
N PHE A 172 -12.97 22.18 -26.58
CA PHE A 172 -14.38 21.77 -26.68
C PHE A 172 -15.19 22.51 -27.76
N ARG A 173 -14.59 23.41 -28.54
CA ARG A 173 -15.23 23.93 -29.75
C ARG A 173 -15.48 22.84 -30.78
N ASP A 174 -14.62 21.81 -30.80
CA ASP A 174 -14.90 20.59 -31.55
C ASP A 174 -15.96 19.73 -30.83
N GLN A 175 -17.12 19.60 -31.47
CA GLN A 175 -18.26 18.84 -30.96
C GLN A 175 -17.98 17.33 -30.86
N GLN A 176 -16.98 16.80 -31.57
CA GLN A 176 -16.56 15.41 -31.46
C GLN A 176 -15.79 15.12 -30.17
N ILE A 177 -15.17 16.13 -29.57
CA ILE A 177 -14.41 15.98 -28.32
C ILE A 177 -15.40 15.95 -27.16
N GLY A 178 -15.47 14.81 -26.47
CA GLY A 178 -16.32 14.62 -25.30
C GLY A 178 -15.57 14.75 -23.97
N ALA A 179 -14.24 14.53 -23.97
CA ALA A 179 -13.40 14.70 -22.80
C ALA A 179 -11.95 15.07 -23.15
N LEU A 180 -11.28 15.71 -22.20
CA LEU A 180 -9.88 16.11 -22.27
C LEU A 180 -9.11 15.62 -21.05
N THR A 181 -7.86 15.25 -21.28
CA THR A 181 -6.83 15.03 -20.26
C THR A 181 -5.64 15.93 -20.57
N CYS A 182 -4.73 16.09 -19.62
CA CYS A 182 -3.62 17.04 -19.71
C CYS A 182 -2.25 16.42 -19.40
N ASN A 183 -1.19 17.23 -19.44
CA ASN A 183 0.11 16.82 -18.91
C ASN A 183 0.00 16.54 -17.41
N TYR A 184 0.60 15.44 -16.98
CA TYR A 184 0.84 15.15 -15.57
C TYR A 184 2.32 15.40 -15.26
N LEU A 185 2.58 16.31 -14.33
CA LEU A 185 3.89 16.74 -13.88
C LEU A 185 4.01 16.51 -12.37
N LEU A 186 5.22 16.27 -11.90
CA LEU A 186 5.52 16.15 -10.47
C LEU A 186 6.26 17.42 -10.04
N ALA A 187 5.84 18.05 -8.94
CA ALA A 187 6.53 19.21 -8.38
C ALA A 187 7.94 18.84 -7.91
N GLU A 188 8.05 17.74 -7.16
CA GLU A 188 9.31 17.18 -6.69
C GLU A 188 9.36 15.68 -6.99
N ALA A 189 10.36 15.24 -7.76
CA ALA A 189 10.56 13.82 -8.05
C ALA A 189 12.01 13.52 -8.47
N PRO A 190 12.53 12.31 -8.19
CA PRO A 190 13.80 11.87 -8.73
C PRO A 190 13.82 11.92 -10.26
N GLU A 191 14.99 12.18 -10.86
CA GLU A 191 15.15 12.31 -12.32
C GLU A 191 14.53 11.14 -13.11
N GLY A 192 14.69 9.91 -12.61
CA GLY A 192 14.12 8.72 -13.25
C GLY A 192 12.58 8.68 -13.26
N GLU A 193 11.93 9.25 -12.25
CA GLU A 193 10.47 9.32 -12.18
C GLU A 193 9.92 10.45 -13.07
N GLN A 194 10.61 11.60 -13.12
CA GLN A 194 10.28 12.67 -14.06
C GLN A 194 10.36 12.19 -15.51
N GLN A 195 11.45 11.50 -15.88
CA GLN A 195 11.60 10.91 -17.22
C GLN A 195 10.49 9.91 -17.54
N TYR A 196 10.05 9.12 -16.56
CA TYR A 196 8.95 8.17 -16.74
C TYR A 196 7.63 8.89 -17.06
N TRP A 197 7.30 9.96 -16.36
CA TRP A 197 6.06 10.71 -16.59
C TRP A 197 6.09 11.54 -17.88
N GLN A 198 7.24 12.13 -18.23
CA GLN A 198 7.43 12.73 -19.56
C GLN A 198 7.19 11.69 -20.66
N TRP A 199 7.71 10.48 -20.48
CA TRP A 199 7.47 9.38 -21.42
C TRP A 199 5.98 8.98 -21.48
N GLN A 200 5.27 8.94 -20.35
CA GLN A 200 3.82 8.68 -20.35
C GLN A 200 3.01 9.79 -21.04
N ASN A 201 3.36 11.06 -20.86
CA ASN A 201 2.70 12.18 -21.53
C ASN A 201 2.88 12.08 -23.06
N ALA A 202 4.09 11.74 -23.54
CA ALA A 202 4.35 11.53 -24.97
C ALA A 202 3.53 10.37 -25.57
N ILE A 203 3.33 9.28 -24.80
CA ILE A 203 2.43 8.19 -25.20
C ILE A 203 1.00 8.69 -25.32
N ARG A 204 0.49 9.43 -24.33
CA ARG A 204 -0.87 9.97 -24.36
C ARG A 204 -1.09 10.92 -25.54
N GLN A 205 -0.11 11.76 -25.86
CA GLN A 205 -0.11 12.59 -27.06
C GLN A 205 -0.24 11.74 -28.34
N THR A 206 0.53 10.65 -28.42
CA THR A 206 0.45 9.70 -29.55
C THR A 206 -0.92 9.02 -29.63
N GLU A 207 -1.47 8.59 -28.49
CA GLU A 207 -2.80 7.99 -28.42
C GLU A 207 -3.88 8.98 -28.92
N SER A 208 -3.74 10.25 -28.55
CA SER A 208 -4.58 11.36 -29.01
C SER A 208 -4.55 11.51 -30.54
N GLN A 209 -3.35 11.50 -31.13
CA GLN A 209 -3.16 11.59 -32.58
C GLN A 209 -3.74 10.39 -33.34
N ILE A 210 -3.68 9.19 -32.75
CA ILE A 210 -4.30 7.97 -33.29
C ILE A 210 -5.84 7.98 -33.12
N GLY A 211 -6.34 8.87 -32.27
CA GLY A 211 -7.72 9.32 -32.22
C GLY A 211 -8.36 9.30 -30.84
N ASN A 212 -7.79 8.60 -29.85
CA ASN A 212 -8.34 8.55 -28.50
C ASN A 212 -7.27 8.22 -27.46
N VAL A 213 -7.24 8.98 -26.38
CA VAL A 213 -6.42 8.67 -25.20
C VAL A 213 -7.06 7.55 -24.38
N MET A 214 -6.24 6.59 -23.95
CA MET A 214 -6.70 5.43 -23.17
C MET A 214 -6.65 5.70 -21.67
N GLY A 215 -7.59 6.54 -21.22
CA GLY A 215 -7.79 6.93 -19.82
C GLY A 215 -7.43 8.37 -19.51
N GLY A 216 -8.08 8.98 -18.52
CA GLY A 216 -7.64 10.23 -17.91
C GLY A 216 -6.32 10.08 -17.13
N ASN A 217 -5.74 11.20 -16.71
CA ASN A 217 -4.88 11.20 -15.52
C ASN A 217 -5.79 11.57 -14.33
N GLY A 218 -5.60 10.96 -13.15
CA GLY A 218 -6.47 11.20 -11.99
C GLY A 218 -6.39 12.64 -11.46
N ALA A 219 -5.28 13.32 -11.72
CA ALA A 219 -5.00 14.68 -11.27
C ALA A 219 -5.93 15.73 -11.88
N PHE A 220 -6.20 15.64 -13.19
CA PHE A 220 -7.12 16.52 -13.88
C PHE A 220 -7.64 15.92 -15.20
N TYR A 221 -8.96 15.87 -15.31
CA TYR A 221 -9.63 15.64 -16.58
C TYR A 221 -10.97 16.37 -16.62
N ILE A 222 -11.41 16.75 -17.82
CA ILE A 222 -12.65 17.51 -18.02
C ILE A 222 -13.50 16.86 -19.09
N VAL A 223 -14.82 16.85 -18.89
CA VAL A 223 -15.80 16.13 -19.71
C VAL A 223 -16.99 17.04 -19.97
N ARG A 224 -17.64 16.89 -21.14
CA ARG A 224 -18.97 17.47 -21.35
C ARG A 224 -19.94 16.94 -20.30
N ALA A 225 -20.65 17.84 -19.63
CA ALA A 225 -21.49 17.49 -18.49
C ALA A 225 -22.56 16.44 -18.84
N GLU A 226 -23.12 16.49 -20.06
CA GLU A 226 -24.10 15.53 -20.55
C GLU A 226 -23.56 14.09 -20.62
N LEU A 227 -22.28 13.94 -20.99
CA LEU A 227 -21.59 12.65 -21.18
C LEU A 227 -21.07 12.08 -19.86
N PHE A 228 -20.93 12.91 -18.82
CA PHE A 228 -20.47 12.47 -17.51
C PHE A 228 -21.51 11.52 -16.88
N SER A 229 -21.10 10.29 -16.58
CA SER A 229 -22.02 9.22 -16.18
C SER A 229 -21.72 8.78 -14.75
N PRO A 230 -22.74 8.40 -13.96
CA PRO A 230 -22.49 7.83 -12.64
C PRO A 230 -21.71 6.51 -12.76
N LEU A 231 -20.78 6.30 -11.84
CA LEU A 231 -19.89 5.16 -11.81
C LEU A 231 -20.38 4.11 -10.80
N PRO A 232 -20.25 2.80 -11.09
CA PRO A 232 -20.51 1.76 -10.08
C PRO A 232 -19.57 1.91 -8.87
N GLU A 233 -20.05 1.67 -7.65
CA GLU A 233 -19.29 1.87 -6.41
C GLU A 233 -18.00 1.03 -6.31
N ASP A 234 -17.97 -0.13 -6.95
CA ASP A 234 -16.81 -1.03 -7.02
C ASP A 234 -15.79 -0.60 -8.10
N THR A 235 -15.93 0.57 -8.70
CA THR A 235 -14.99 1.10 -9.70
C THR A 235 -13.63 1.40 -9.04
N ILE A 236 -12.57 0.75 -9.52
CA ILE A 236 -11.21 0.87 -8.96
C ILE A 236 -10.48 2.11 -9.48
N ASN A 237 -10.70 2.44 -10.76
CA ASN A 237 -10.00 3.51 -11.44
C ASN A 237 -11.03 4.33 -12.24
N ASP A 238 -11.54 5.36 -11.58
CA ASP A 238 -12.65 6.19 -12.01
C ASP A 238 -12.31 7.03 -13.25
N ASP A 239 -11.14 7.67 -13.26
CA ASP A 239 -10.62 8.48 -14.36
C ASP A 239 -10.60 7.72 -15.70
N PHE A 240 -10.10 6.48 -15.72
CA PHE A 240 -10.15 5.67 -16.94
C PHE A 240 -11.58 5.31 -17.32
N ILE A 241 -12.37 4.77 -16.40
CA ILE A 241 -13.73 4.31 -16.73
C ILE A 241 -14.57 5.48 -17.23
N GLN A 242 -14.44 6.66 -16.64
CA GLN A 242 -15.17 7.85 -17.02
C GLN A 242 -14.86 8.27 -18.46
N THR A 243 -13.58 8.36 -18.83
CA THR A 243 -13.19 8.64 -20.23
C THR A 243 -13.61 7.53 -21.19
N MET A 244 -13.61 6.28 -20.76
CA MET A 244 -14.04 5.18 -21.62
C MET A 244 -15.54 5.20 -21.87
N LEU A 245 -16.35 5.64 -20.92
CA LEU A 245 -17.79 5.84 -21.10
C LEU A 245 -18.10 6.95 -22.10
N VAL A 246 -17.24 7.97 -22.22
CA VAL A 246 -17.31 8.99 -23.27
C VAL A 246 -17.09 8.35 -24.65
N ILE A 247 -16.07 7.50 -24.79
CA ILE A 247 -15.82 6.73 -26.03
C ILE A 247 -16.99 5.80 -26.36
N LYS A 248 -17.59 5.19 -25.34
CA LYS A 248 -18.78 4.33 -25.51
C LYS A 248 -19.97 5.09 -26.12
N GLN A 249 -20.10 6.36 -25.79
CA GLN A 249 -21.13 7.26 -26.31
C GLN A 249 -20.82 7.80 -27.71
N GLY A 250 -19.65 7.46 -28.29
CA GLY A 250 -19.28 7.83 -29.65
C GLY A 250 -18.42 9.09 -29.77
N TYR A 251 -17.99 9.66 -28.64
CA TYR A 251 -17.16 10.86 -28.60
C TYR A 251 -15.68 10.52 -28.46
N GLN A 252 -14.83 11.50 -28.77
CA GLN A 252 -13.38 11.38 -28.65
C GLN A 252 -12.88 11.87 -27.29
N VAL A 253 -11.81 11.23 -26.82
CA VAL A 253 -11.02 11.68 -25.66
C VAL A 253 -9.67 12.15 -26.14
N GLN A 254 -9.35 13.42 -25.95
CA GLN A 254 -8.12 14.04 -26.45
C GLN A 254 -7.18 14.46 -25.31
N PHE A 255 -5.90 14.53 -25.61
CA PHE A 255 -4.85 15.07 -24.76
C PHE A 255 -4.54 16.49 -25.20
N ASN A 256 -4.63 17.44 -24.28
CA ASN A 256 -4.18 18.81 -24.51
C ASN A 256 -2.86 19.06 -23.78
N HIS A 257 -1.79 19.25 -24.54
CA HIS A 257 -0.45 19.45 -24.01
C HIS A 257 -0.17 20.87 -23.49
N TYR A 258 -1.08 21.82 -23.69
CA TYR A 258 -0.97 23.17 -23.12
C TYR A 258 -1.51 23.23 -21.69
N ILE A 259 -2.33 22.25 -21.30
CA ILE A 259 -2.84 22.14 -19.93
C ILE A 259 -1.83 21.35 -19.10
N ASN A 260 -1.43 21.92 -17.96
CA ASN A 260 -0.54 21.25 -17.02
C ASN A 260 -1.24 20.99 -15.68
N SER A 261 -1.12 19.76 -15.19
CA SER A 261 -1.43 19.38 -13.82
C SER A 261 -0.13 19.03 -13.09
N VAL A 262 0.12 19.66 -11.94
CA VAL A 262 1.35 19.51 -11.15
C VAL A 262 1.00 18.89 -9.81
N GLU A 263 1.43 17.65 -9.60
CA GLU A 263 1.25 16.90 -8.36
C GLU A 263 2.21 17.39 -7.27
N LEU A 264 1.67 17.77 -6.12
CA LEU A 264 2.42 18.23 -4.95
C LEU A 264 2.82 17.09 -4.01
N SER A 265 2.03 16.01 -3.97
CA SER A 265 2.32 14.91 -3.04
C SER A 265 3.60 14.18 -3.47
N PRO A 266 4.60 14.02 -2.57
CA PRO A 266 5.78 13.25 -2.88
C PRO A 266 5.41 11.77 -3.11
N SER A 267 6.07 11.15 -4.10
CA SER A 267 5.96 9.71 -4.36
C SER A 267 6.57 8.94 -3.19
N THR A 268 5.75 8.57 -2.20
CA THR A 268 6.20 7.67 -1.13
C THR A 268 6.36 6.25 -1.68
N ASP A 269 7.56 5.68 -1.54
CA ASP A 269 7.90 4.31 -1.94
C ASP A 269 7.15 3.23 -1.12
N GLN A 270 6.39 3.63 -0.11
CA GLN A 270 5.69 2.75 0.81
C GLN A 270 4.41 2.18 0.17
N ASP A 271 4.40 0.85 0.06
CA ASP A 271 3.41 -0.05 -0.54
C ASP A 271 3.36 -0.20 -2.08
N THR A 272 4.54 -0.26 -2.71
CA THR A 272 4.71 -0.69 -4.11
C THR A 272 3.99 -2.01 -4.45
N TYR A 273 3.91 -2.97 -3.53
CA TYR A 273 3.31 -4.28 -3.81
C TYR A 273 1.78 -4.28 -3.78
N GLN A 274 1.16 -3.71 -2.74
CA GLN A 274 -0.30 -3.62 -2.64
C GLN A 274 -0.88 -2.72 -3.75
N ARG A 275 -0.21 -1.59 -4.02
CA ARG A 275 -0.55 -0.71 -5.15
C ARG A 275 -0.52 -1.47 -6.48
N ARG A 276 0.47 -2.34 -6.72
CA ARG A 276 0.55 -3.16 -7.94
C ARG A 276 -0.56 -4.21 -8.03
N GLN A 277 -0.94 -4.83 -6.91
CA GLN A 277 -2.09 -5.73 -6.90
C GLN A 277 -3.38 -4.98 -7.26
N ARG A 278 -3.56 -3.76 -6.73
CA ARG A 278 -4.71 -2.90 -7.09
C ARG A 278 -4.69 -2.53 -8.57
N ILE A 279 -3.53 -2.13 -9.11
CA ILE A 279 -3.38 -1.85 -10.55
C ILE A 279 -3.74 -3.09 -11.38
N GLY A 280 -3.31 -4.29 -10.97
CA GLY A 280 -3.69 -5.54 -11.64
C GLY A 280 -5.20 -5.79 -11.62
N ALA A 281 -5.84 -5.67 -10.46
CA ALA A 281 -7.29 -5.78 -10.31
C ALA A 281 -8.04 -4.75 -11.17
N GLY A 282 -7.59 -3.49 -11.14
CA GLY A 282 -8.13 -2.40 -11.95
C GLY A 282 -8.01 -2.66 -13.45
N ASN A 283 -6.85 -3.10 -13.93
CA ASN A 283 -6.63 -3.45 -15.33
C ASN A 283 -7.60 -4.57 -15.81
N LEU A 284 -7.83 -5.60 -14.98
CA LEU A 284 -8.80 -6.65 -15.30
C LEU A 284 -10.24 -6.13 -15.31
N GLN A 285 -10.62 -5.31 -14.34
CA GLN A 285 -11.92 -4.65 -14.32
C GLN A 285 -12.13 -3.79 -15.58
N GLN A 286 -11.13 -3.00 -15.96
CA GLN A 286 -11.12 -2.20 -17.19
C GLN A 286 -11.30 -3.07 -18.44
N LEU A 287 -10.55 -4.17 -18.56
CA LEU A 287 -10.69 -5.09 -19.70
C LEU A 287 -12.11 -5.67 -19.80
N ILE A 288 -12.70 -6.05 -18.67
CA ILE A 288 -14.05 -6.64 -18.61
C ILE A 288 -15.11 -5.59 -18.93
N ARG A 289 -15.06 -4.41 -18.30
CA ARG A 289 -16.08 -3.36 -18.44
C ARG A 289 -15.99 -2.65 -19.79
N CYS A 290 -14.78 -2.45 -20.30
CA CYS A 290 -14.53 -1.77 -21.56
C CYS A 290 -14.49 -2.70 -22.77
N ARG A 291 -15.03 -3.93 -22.66
CA ARG A 291 -15.12 -4.87 -23.80
C ARG A 291 -15.90 -4.32 -25.01
N PHE A 292 -16.73 -3.30 -24.80
CA PHE A 292 -17.47 -2.63 -25.88
C PHE A 292 -16.50 -1.98 -26.88
N VAL A 293 -15.29 -1.60 -26.47
CA VAL A 293 -14.28 -0.97 -27.34
C VAL A 293 -13.94 -1.88 -28.51
N PHE A 294 -13.87 -3.20 -28.32
CA PHE A 294 -13.61 -4.15 -29.41
C PHE A 294 -14.68 -4.10 -30.51
N ARG A 295 -15.88 -3.61 -30.20
CA ARG A 295 -16.99 -3.40 -31.14
C ARG A 295 -17.14 -1.94 -31.61
N SER A 296 -16.28 -1.03 -31.14
CA SER A 296 -16.32 0.38 -31.53
C SER A 296 -16.03 0.56 -33.01
N SER A 297 -16.66 1.56 -33.62
CA SER A 297 -16.38 2.01 -34.99
C SER A 297 -14.97 2.62 -35.12
N HIS A 298 -14.39 3.13 -34.03
CA HIS A 298 -13.07 3.76 -34.04
C HIS A 298 -11.94 2.72 -34.11
N GLN A 299 -11.30 2.59 -35.26
CA GLN A 299 -10.23 1.61 -35.50
C GLN A 299 -8.99 1.87 -34.62
N GLY A 300 -8.62 3.14 -34.43
CA GLY A 300 -7.51 3.54 -33.56
C GLY A 300 -7.75 3.15 -32.10
N ALA A 301 -8.95 3.42 -31.58
CA ALA A 301 -9.32 3.05 -30.23
C ALA A 301 -9.30 1.53 -30.01
N ARG A 302 -9.77 0.75 -31.00
CA ARG A 302 -9.67 -0.72 -30.97
C ARG A 302 -8.24 -1.18 -30.86
N TRP A 303 -7.36 -0.69 -31.73
CA TRP A 303 -5.95 -1.10 -31.76
C TRP A 303 -5.19 -0.70 -30.49
N LEU A 304 -5.36 0.53 -30.01
CA LEU A 304 -4.73 1.03 -28.79
C LEU A 304 -5.19 0.22 -27.56
N PHE A 305 -6.49 -0.04 -27.45
CA PHE A 305 -7.04 -0.83 -26.36
C PHE A 305 -6.59 -2.30 -26.43
N THR A 306 -6.60 -2.93 -27.62
CA THR A 306 -6.15 -4.31 -27.80
C THR A 306 -4.66 -4.45 -27.45
N SER A 307 -3.81 -3.65 -28.09
CA SER A 307 -2.37 -3.85 -28.09
C SER A 307 -1.69 -3.28 -26.85
N GLY A 308 -2.26 -2.23 -26.26
CA GLY A 308 -1.80 -1.63 -25.02
C GLY A 308 -2.44 -2.27 -23.79
N LYS A 309 -3.70 -1.92 -23.51
CA LYS A 309 -4.35 -2.22 -22.22
C LYS A 309 -4.74 -3.70 -22.09
N ALA A 310 -5.37 -4.28 -23.10
CA ALA A 310 -5.83 -5.67 -23.05
C ALA A 310 -4.64 -6.65 -23.01
N MET A 311 -3.65 -6.50 -23.89
CA MET A 311 -2.45 -7.35 -23.86
C MET A 311 -1.69 -7.24 -22.53
N ARG A 312 -1.52 -6.05 -21.96
CA ARG A 312 -0.88 -5.87 -20.64
C ARG A 312 -1.61 -6.62 -19.52
N THR A 313 -2.94 -6.62 -19.57
CA THR A 313 -3.79 -7.29 -18.58
C THR A 313 -3.71 -8.81 -18.71
N VAL A 314 -3.69 -9.32 -19.94
CA VAL A 314 -3.65 -10.78 -20.21
C VAL A 314 -2.23 -11.35 -20.08
N MET A 315 -1.19 -10.51 -20.16
CA MET A 315 0.21 -10.94 -20.19
C MET A 315 0.61 -11.85 -19.02
N PRO A 316 0.23 -11.61 -17.75
CA PRO A 316 0.55 -12.53 -16.66
C PRO A 316 0.03 -13.96 -16.90
N PHE A 317 -1.16 -14.11 -17.47
CA PHE A 317 -1.72 -15.42 -17.82
C PHE A 317 -0.97 -16.06 -18.99
N ILE A 318 -0.59 -15.27 -20.00
CA ILE A 318 0.25 -15.71 -21.13
C ILE A 318 1.60 -16.23 -20.64
N LEU A 319 2.26 -15.53 -19.72
CA LEU A 319 3.55 -15.94 -19.17
C LEU A 319 3.46 -17.24 -18.37
N VAL A 320 2.40 -17.41 -17.57
CA VAL A 320 2.14 -18.68 -16.86
C VAL A 320 1.87 -19.81 -17.86
N GLY A 321 1.03 -19.58 -18.87
CA GLY A 321 0.78 -20.54 -19.94
C GLY A 321 2.04 -20.92 -20.71
N TYR A 322 2.90 -19.93 -21.00
CA TYR A 322 4.18 -20.13 -21.67
C TYR A 322 5.11 -21.05 -20.87
N LEU A 323 5.20 -20.84 -19.55
CA LEU A 323 5.97 -21.71 -18.64
C LEU A 323 5.39 -23.13 -18.57
N LEU A 324 4.07 -23.29 -18.55
CA LEU A 324 3.45 -24.61 -18.52
C LEU A 324 3.69 -25.39 -19.81
N VAL A 325 3.51 -24.75 -20.97
CA VAL A 325 3.73 -25.40 -22.27
C VAL A 325 5.20 -25.73 -22.49
N SER A 326 6.13 -24.83 -22.10
CA SER A 326 7.57 -25.11 -22.17
C SER A 326 7.96 -26.30 -21.28
N THR A 327 7.38 -26.39 -20.08
CA THR A 327 7.59 -27.51 -19.14
C THR A 327 7.09 -28.84 -19.71
N ILE A 328 5.87 -28.88 -20.26
CA ILE A 328 5.31 -30.09 -20.88
C ILE A 328 6.20 -30.58 -22.03
N LEU A 329 6.62 -29.67 -22.93
CA LEU A 329 7.49 -30.00 -24.05
C LEU A 329 8.90 -30.46 -23.60
N ALA A 330 9.41 -29.90 -22.50
CA ALA A 330 10.70 -30.30 -21.93
C ALA A 330 10.65 -31.74 -21.38
N PHE A 331 9.56 -32.11 -20.69
CA PHE A 331 9.33 -33.48 -20.20
C PHE A 331 9.08 -34.50 -21.32
N GLN A 332 8.58 -34.06 -22.47
CA GLN A 332 8.47 -34.90 -23.68
C GLN A 332 9.83 -35.14 -24.37
N GLY A 333 10.93 -34.64 -23.80
CA GLY A 333 12.30 -34.91 -24.27
C GLY A 333 12.83 -33.94 -25.33
N SER A 334 12.17 -32.79 -25.55
CA SER A 334 12.69 -31.81 -26.50
C SER A 334 13.84 -30.99 -25.91
N ALA A 335 15.02 -31.06 -26.53
CA ALA A 335 16.20 -30.30 -26.13
C ALA A 335 15.98 -28.77 -26.17
N ILE A 336 15.25 -28.26 -27.18
CA ILE A 336 14.95 -26.82 -27.30
C ILE A 336 14.05 -26.38 -26.15
N ALA A 337 13.02 -27.16 -25.82
CA ALA A 337 12.11 -26.83 -24.73
C ALA A 337 12.81 -26.93 -23.36
N GLN A 338 13.71 -27.89 -23.18
CA GLN A 338 14.56 -27.99 -21.98
C GLN A 338 15.46 -26.77 -21.80
N ALA A 339 16.11 -26.31 -22.87
CA ALA A 339 16.92 -25.10 -22.84
C ALA A 339 16.08 -23.85 -22.52
N LEU A 340 14.90 -23.72 -23.13
CA LEU A 340 13.96 -22.62 -22.85
C LEU A 340 13.45 -22.64 -21.41
N LEU A 341 13.12 -23.82 -20.87
CA LEU A 341 12.69 -23.97 -19.49
C LEU A 341 13.83 -23.61 -18.53
N ALA A 342 15.05 -24.08 -18.79
CA ALA A 342 16.22 -23.73 -17.99
C ALA A 342 16.46 -22.21 -17.95
N LEU A 343 16.37 -21.54 -19.11
CA LEU A 343 16.49 -20.08 -19.20
C LEU A 343 15.40 -19.36 -18.37
N GLN A 344 14.16 -19.82 -18.44
CA GLN A 344 13.05 -19.27 -17.65
C GLN A 344 13.30 -19.43 -16.15
N LEU A 345 13.68 -20.63 -15.70
CA LEU A 345 13.97 -20.91 -14.29
C LEU A 345 15.14 -20.07 -13.77
N VAL A 346 16.19 -19.88 -14.57
CA VAL A 346 17.30 -18.99 -14.22
C VAL A 346 16.82 -17.53 -14.11
N GLY A 347 16.01 -17.05 -15.05
CA GLY A 347 15.46 -15.70 -15.02
C GLY A 347 14.55 -15.44 -13.81
N TYR A 348 13.65 -16.37 -13.49
CA TYR A 348 12.78 -16.28 -12.31
C TYR A 348 13.56 -16.42 -11.01
N GLY A 349 14.55 -17.32 -10.96
CA GLY A 349 15.46 -17.45 -9.82
C GLY A 349 16.24 -16.15 -9.56
N ALA A 350 16.80 -15.55 -10.62
CA ALA A 350 17.50 -14.27 -10.53
C ALA A 350 16.60 -13.13 -10.04
N ALA A 351 15.33 -13.10 -10.46
CA ALA A 351 14.33 -12.13 -10.00
C ALA A 351 13.88 -12.36 -8.55
N ALA A 352 14.06 -13.56 -8.00
CA ALA A 352 13.79 -13.86 -6.60
C ALA A 352 14.96 -13.53 -5.67
N LEU A 353 16.18 -13.33 -6.19
CA LEU A 353 17.38 -13.03 -5.37
C LEU A 353 17.23 -11.80 -4.46
N PRO A 354 16.59 -10.68 -4.86
CA PRO A 354 16.37 -9.56 -3.94
C PRO A 354 15.50 -9.91 -2.74
N LEU A 355 14.57 -10.87 -2.87
CA LEU A 355 13.78 -11.38 -1.73
C LEU A 355 14.65 -12.13 -0.70
N LEU A 356 15.79 -12.66 -1.16
CA LEU A 356 16.78 -13.33 -0.33
C LEU A 356 17.86 -12.37 0.20
N GLY A 357 17.71 -11.07 -0.03
CA GLY A 357 18.69 -10.04 0.36
C GLY A 357 19.91 -9.93 -0.55
N ILE A 358 19.91 -10.62 -1.70
CA ILE A 358 20.98 -10.55 -2.71
C ILE A 358 20.54 -9.57 -3.80
N SER A 359 20.86 -8.30 -3.63
CA SER A 359 20.44 -7.22 -4.54
C SER A 359 21.61 -6.67 -5.37
N ASN A 360 21.41 -6.56 -6.68
CA ASN A 360 22.25 -5.77 -7.58
C ASN A 360 21.36 -5.06 -8.61
N LYS A 361 21.93 -4.17 -9.44
CA LYS A 361 21.15 -3.37 -10.40
C LYS A 361 20.33 -4.22 -11.39
N VAL A 362 20.83 -5.40 -11.78
CA VAL A 362 20.16 -6.30 -12.73
C VAL A 362 19.06 -7.10 -12.04
N THR A 363 19.36 -7.70 -10.89
CA THR A 363 18.39 -8.49 -10.11
C THR A 363 17.26 -7.61 -9.60
N ASN A 364 17.53 -6.35 -9.22
CA ASN A 364 16.48 -5.39 -8.84
C ASN A 364 15.58 -5.03 -10.02
N LYS A 365 16.12 -4.81 -11.23
CA LYS A 365 15.31 -4.57 -12.43
C LYS A 365 14.46 -5.79 -12.80
N LEU A 366 15.04 -6.99 -12.74
CA LEU A 366 14.32 -8.25 -12.99
C LEU A 366 13.22 -8.49 -11.95
N HIS A 367 13.53 -8.28 -10.67
CA HIS A 367 12.58 -8.37 -9.57
C HIS A 367 11.42 -7.39 -9.74
N TYR A 368 11.71 -6.14 -10.10
CA TYR A 368 10.69 -5.14 -10.37
C TYR A 368 9.77 -5.54 -11.52
N PHE A 369 10.34 -6.03 -12.63
CA PHE A 369 9.58 -6.43 -13.82
C PHE A 369 8.73 -7.69 -13.58
N ILE A 370 9.34 -8.79 -13.11
CA ILE A 370 8.67 -10.07 -12.86
C ILE A 370 7.73 -9.97 -11.66
N GLY A 371 8.17 -9.33 -10.57
CA GLY A 371 7.36 -9.06 -9.39
C GLY A 371 6.14 -8.21 -9.71
N GLY A 372 6.25 -7.28 -10.66
CA GLY A 372 5.11 -6.51 -11.19
C GLY A 372 4.03 -7.39 -11.80
N TYR A 373 4.40 -8.34 -12.65
CA TYR A 373 3.44 -9.28 -13.24
C TYR A 373 2.87 -10.27 -12.23
N ALA A 374 3.68 -10.75 -11.29
CA ALA A 374 3.21 -11.63 -10.21
C ALA A 374 2.20 -10.93 -9.29
N ALA A 375 2.49 -9.69 -8.88
CA ALA A 375 1.57 -8.86 -8.09
C ALA A 375 0.28 -8.58 -8.88
N SER A 376 0.39 -8.24 -10.16
CA SER A 376 -0.78 -8.03 -11.02
C SER A 376 -1.66 -9.28 -11.09
N LEU A 377 -1.07 -10.46 -11.29
CA LEU A 377 -1.79 -11.74 -11.31
C LEU A 377 -2.55 -12.01 -10.01
N LEU A 378 -1.91 -11.78 -8.86
CA LEU A 378 -2.55 -11.94 -7.55
C LEU A 378 -3.69 -10.93 -7.33
N GLY A 379 -3.53 -9.70 -7.78
CA GLY A 379 -4.61 -8.71 -7.77
C GLY A 379 -5.80 -9.14 -8.61
N MET A 380 -5.54 -9.65 -9.81
CA MET A 380 -6.56 -10.15 -10.74
C MET A 380 -7.31 -11.36 -10.18
N THR A 381 -6.63 -12.32 -9.56
CA THR A 381 -7.29 -13.47 -8.93
C THR A 381 -8.16 -13.05 -7.75
N ARG A 382 -7.68 -12.14 -6.89
CA ARG A 382 -8.47 -11.55 -5.79
C ARG A 382 -9.72 -10.82 -6.29
N TYR A 383 -9.62 -10.09 -7.40
CA TYR A 383 -10.76 -9.46 -8.06
C TYR A 383 -11.80 -10.48 -8.51
N LEU A 384 -11.38 -11.56 -9.18
CA LEU A 384 -12.28 -12.64 -9.59
C LEU A 384 -12.94 -13.35 -8.40
N MET A 385 -12.24 -13.44 -7.27
CA MET A 385 -12.77 -13.95 -5.99
C MET A 385 -13.65 -12.94 -5.23
N GLY A 386 -13.93 -11.76 -5.80
CA GLY A 386 -14.85 -10.78 -5.22
C GLY A 386 -14.29 -9.92 -4.07
N HIS A 387 -12.97 -9.88 -3.87
CA HIS A 387 -12.35 -9.12 -2.77
C HIS A 387 -12.36 -7.59 -2.97
N PHE A 388 -12.81 -7.10 -4.13
CA PHE A 388 -12.89 -5.66 -4.47
C PHE A 388 -14.34 -5.18 -4.62
N ARG A 389 -15.33 -5.86 -4.01
CA ARG A 389 -16.75 -5.51 -4.15
C ARG A 389 -17.19 -4.28 -3.34
N SER A 390 -16.44 -3.91 -2.30
CA SER A 390 -16.68 -2.70 -1.53
C SER A 390 -15.84 -1.53 -2.07
N GLY A 391 -16.43 -0.34 -2.14
CA GLY A 391 -15.71 0.90 -2.47
C GLY A 391 -14.47 1.07 -1.60
N TRP A 392 -13.39 1.62 -2.18
CA TRP A 392 -12.13 1.79 -1.49
C TRP A 392 -12.30 2.78 -0.34
N ARG A 393 -12.06 2.29 0.89
CA ARG A 393 -11.89 3.11 2.07
C ARG A 393 -10.40 3.36 2.23
N HIS A 394 -10.01 4.58 2.59
CA HIS A 394 -8.64 4.80 3.05
C HIS A 394 -8.46 3.94 4.30
N GLN A 395 -7.79 2.79 4.14
CA GLN A 395 -7.26 2.08 5.28
C GLN A 395 -6.09 2.92 5.72
N SER A 396 -6.12 3.39 6.97
CA SER A 396 -4.95 3.93 7.63
C SER A 396 -3.75 3.02 7.32
N PRO A 397 -2.56 3.57 7.03
CA PRO A 397 -1.38 2.75 6.76
C PRO A 397 -1.31 1.67 7.82
N VAL A 398 -1.40 0.42 7.37
CA VAL A 398 -1.57 -0.71 8.27
C VAL A 398 -0.40 -0.66 9.23
N SER A 399 -0.70 -0.52 10.52
CA SER A 399 0.25 -0.53 11.63
C SER A 399 0.99 -1.88 11.78
N ASP A 400 0.71 -2.85 10.91
CA ASP A 400 1.43 -4.11 10.76
C ASP A 400 2.70 -3.94 9.91
N TYR A 401 3.79 -3.55 10.56
CA TYR A 401 5.16 -3.70 10.03
C TYR A 401 5.59 -5.18 9.83
N GLN A 402 4.67 -6.14 9.98
CA GLN A 402 4.91 -7.58 9.93
C GLN A 402 4.37 -8.18 8.63
N ALA A 403 5.24 -8.83 7.85
CA ALA A 403 4.78 -9.57 6.68
C ALA A 403 3.85 -10.72 7.12
N GLN A 404 2.70 -10.87 6.45
CA GLN A 404 1.71 -11.93 6.75
C GLN A 404 2.31 -13.34 6.68
N SER A 405 3.28 -13.56 5.78
CA SER A 405 4.05 -14.80 5.72
C SER A 405 4.89 -15.03 6.98
N THR A 406 5.57 -13.99 7.49
CA THR A 406 6.33 -14.04 8.74
C THR A 406 5.41 -14.38 9.91
N LEU A 407 4.23 -13.75 10.01
CA LEU A 407 3.27 -14.03 11.06
C LEU A 407 2.83 -15.50 11.09
N PHE A 408 2.48 -16.04 9.92
CA PHE A 408 2.07 -17.44 9.80
C PHE A 408 3.22 -18.40 10.14
N MET A 409 4.40 -18.19 9.54
CA MET A 409 5.58 -19.02 9.77
C MET A 409 6.05 -18.96 11.22
N LYS A 410 6.05 -17.76 11.82
CA LYS A 410 6.39 -17.56 13.22
C LYS A 410 5.41 -18.28 14.12
N ARG A 411 4.10 -18.16 13.90
CA ARG A 411 3.11 -18.85 14.71
C ARG A 411 3.24 -20.38 14.61
N ALA A 412 3.46 -20.89 13.40
CA ALA A 412 3.70 -22.33 13.19
C ALA A 412 4.96 -22.81 13.94
N SER A 413 6.06 -22.04 13.86
CA SER A 413 7.30 -22.30 14.59
C SER A 413 7.11 -22.26 16.12
N ASP A 414 6.44 -21.23 16.64
CA ASP A 414 6.16 -21.08 18.07
C ASP A 414 5.36 -22.27 18.62
N VAL A 415 4.32 -22.71 17.90
CA VAL A 415 3.49 -23.86 18.30
C VAL A 415 4.29 -25.16 18.24
N LEU A 416 5.07 -25.38 17.17
CA LEU A 416 5.91 -26.57 17.01
C LEU A 416 6.95 -26.68 18.13
N LEU A 417 7.73 -25.61 18.33
CA LEU A 417 8.81 -25.58 19.33
C LEU A 417 8.27 -25.63 20.77
N ALA A 418 7.15 -24.95 21.07
CA ALA A 418 6.51 -25.05 22.37
C ALA A 418 5.95 -26.44 22.64
N SER A 419 5.39 -27.12 21.63
CA SER A 419 4.91 -28.51 21.77
C SER A 419 6.06 -29.47 22.06
N ILE A 420 7.17 -29.34 21.33
CA ILE A 420 8.39 -30.13 21.57
C ILE A 420 8.93 -29.87 22.99
N GLY A 421 9.07 -28.59 23.37
CA GLY A 421 9.54 -28.19 24.69
C GLY A 421 8.65 -28.71 25.83
N LEU A 422 7.33 -28.69 25.64
CA LEU A 422 6.38 -29.22 26.60
C LEU A 422 6.54 -30.74 26.75
N ILE A 423 6.60 -31.51 25.65
CA ILE A 423 6.76 -32.97 25.68
C ILE A 423 8.06 -33.36 26.39
N ILE A 424 9.17 -32.69 26.08
CA ILE A 424 10.48 -32.97 26.68
C ILE A 424 10.49 -32.66 28.18
N THR A 425 9.83 -31.58 28.59
CA THR A 425 9.90 -31.12 29.99
C THR A 425 8.85 -31.75 30.88
N LEU A 426 7.72 -32.22 30.34
CA LEU A 426 6.60 -32.79 31.10
C LEU A 426 7.00 -33.87 32.12
N PRO A 427 7.92 -34.82 31.82
CA PRO A 427 8.34 -35.83 32.80
C PRO A 427 8.99 -35.25 34.06
N VAL A 428 9.55 -34.04 33.98
CA VAL A 428 10.26 -33.37 35.09
C VAL A 428 9.29 -32.56 35.97
N TRP A 429 8.09 -32.24 35.47
CA TRP A 429 7.12 -31.40 36.19
C TRP A 429 6.66 -31.98 37.53
N PRO A 430 6.37 -33.30 37.67
CA PRO A 430 6.03 -33.89 38.98
C PRO A 430 7.14 -33.76 40.01
N VAL A 431 8.41 -33.88 39.58
CA VAL A 431 9.57 -33.73 40.46
C VAL A 431 9.68 -32.28 40.94
N ILE A 432 9.56 -31.31 40.02
CA ILE A 432 9.55 -29.88 40.36
C ILE A 432 8.38 -29.56 41.32
N ALA A 433 7.19 -30.08 41.04
CA ALA A 433 6.00 -29.88 41.87
C ALA A 433 6.21 -30.40 43.30
N LEU A 434 6.81 -31.59 43.45
CA LEU A 434 7.15 -32.16 44.74
C LEU A 434 8.16 -31.28 45.49
N LEU A 435 9.25 -30.86 44.84
CA LEU A 435 10.25 -29.99 45.45
C LEU A 435 9.64 -28.66 45.94
N ILE A 436 8.76 -28.05 45.16
CA ILE A 436 8.06 -26.81 45.54
C ILE A 436 7.15 -27.00 46.76
N LYS A 437 6.47 -28.15 46.84
CA LYS A 437 5.58 -28.49 47.97
C LYS A 437 6.35 -28.81 49.25
N LEU A 438 7.55 -29.40 49.14
CA LEU A 438 8.44 -29.66 50.27
C LEU A 438 9.11 -28.38 50.79
N ASP A 439 9.38 -27.41 49.93
CA ASP A 439 10.08 -26.17 50.31
C ASP A 439 9.13 -25.12 50.94
N SER A 440 7.88 -25.03 50.51
CA SER A 440 6.91 -24.07 51.09
C SER A 440 5.43 -24.47 50.91
N PRO A 441 4.52 -24.07 51.83
CA PRO A 441 3.08 -24.33 51.70
C PRO A 441 2.45 -23.49 50.58
N GLY A 442 1.37 -24.00 49.94
CA GLY A 442 0.59 -23.30 48.90
C GLY A 442 0.59 -23.98 47.51
N PRO A 443 0.14 -23.29 46.43
CA PRO A 443 0.01 -23.87 45.10
C PRO A 443 1.35 -24.05 44.36
N VAL A 444 1.43 -25.05 43.46
CA VAL A 444 2.63 -25.33 42.64
C VAL A 444 2.83 -24.27 41.55
N PHE A 445 1.73 -23.90 40.89
CA PHE A 445 1.74 -22.88 39.84
C PHE A 445 1.47 -21.50 40.42
N TYR A 446 2.23 -20.53 39.94
CA TYR A 446 2.02 -19.11 40.15
C TYR A 446 1.39 -18.51 38.89
N ARG A 447 0.36 -17.68 39.07
CA ARG A 447 -0.34 -16.98 38.00
C ARG A 447 -0.30 -15.47 38.24
N GLN A 448 -0.05 -14.70 37.20
CA GLN A 448 0.03 -13.24 37.31
C GLN A 448 -0.49 -12.56 36.03
N MET A 449 -1.29 -11.51 36.21
CA MET A 449 -1.75 -10.67 35.11
C MET A 449 -0.60 -9.90 34.47
N ARG A 450 -0.55 -9.95 33.14
CA ARG A 450 0.48 -9.35 32.30
C ARG A 450 -0.15 -8.67 31.09
N VAL A 451 0.54 -7.65 30.58
CA VAL A 451 0.15 -6.99 29.32
C VAL A 451 0.52 -7.90 28.15
N GLY A 452 -0.49 -8.20 27.34
CA GLY A 452 -0.45 -9.01 26.14
C GLY A 452 -0.17 -8.19 24.88
N LYS A 453 -0.77 -8.60 23.76
CA LYS A 453 -0.67 -7.85 22.51
C LYS A 453 -1.39 -6.50 22.65
N ILE A 454 -0.76 -5.43 22.18
CA ILE A 454 -1.36 -4.10 22.08
C ILE A 454 -1.77 -3.86 20.63
N SER A 455 -2.96 -3.31 20.44
CA SER A 455 -3.49 -2.83 19.17
C SER A 455 -4.05 -1.42 19.35
N ASP A 456 -4.28 -0.71 18.24
CA ASP A 456 -4.74 0.67 18.26
C ASP A 456 -6.09 0.85 19.00
N GLN A 457 -6.89 -0.22 19.09
CA GLN A 457 -8.23 -0.21 19.69
C GLN A 457 -8.30 -0.87 21.07
N GLN A 458 -7.34 -1.75 21.41
CA GLN A 458 -7.38 -2.52 22.66
C GLN A 458 -6.00 -3.00 23.12
N VAL A 459 -5.86 -3.10 24.45
CA VAL A 459 -4.74 -3.74 25.14
C VAL A 459 -5.22 -5.07 25.71
N GLU A 460 -4.67 -6.18 25.21
CA GLU A 460 -5.00 -7.50 25.75
C GLU A 460 -4.28 -7.74 27.08
N LEU A 461 -4.96 -8.38 28.02
CA LEU A 461 -4.37 -8.82 29.30
C LEU A 461 -4.49 -10.32 29.40
N PHE A 462 -3.44 -10.99 29.91
CA PHE A 462 -3.45 -12.44 30.07
C PHE A 462 -2.76 -12.87 31.37
N GLU A 463 -3.05 -14.09 31.82
CA GLU A 463 -2.38 -14.71 32.97
C GLU A 463 -1.14 -15.48 32.51
N VAL A 464 0.05 -15.02 32.92
CA VAL A 464 1.28 -15.82 32.75
C VAL A 464 1.30 -16.95 33.78
N ILE A 465 1.65 -18.16 33.34
CA ILE A 465 1.76 -19.34 34.22
C ILE A 465 3.24 -19.67 34.43
N LYS A 466 3.65 -19.81 35.69
CA LYS A 466 5.01 -20.18 36.09
C LYS A 466 5.00 -21.22 37.20
N PHE A 467 6.11 -21.91 37.41
CA PHE A 467 6.31 -22.59 38.69
C PHE A 467 6.59 -21.56 39.77
N ARG A 468 6.05 -21.81 40.96
CA ARG A 468 6.26 -20.93 42.10
C ARG A 468 7.71 -20.97 42.56
N SER A 469 8.35 -19.80 42.57
CA SER A 469 9.73 -19.61 43.05
C SER A 469 9.84 -18.68 44.26
N MET A 470 8.74 -18.06 44.70
CA MET A 470 8.67 -17.15 45.85
C MET A 470 7.68 -17.67 46.90
N SER A 471 7.81 -17.19 48.14
CA SER A 471 6.86 -17.51 49.21
C SER A 471 5.44 -17.06 48.86
N ASN A 472 4.42 -17.78 49.33
CA ASN A 472 3.01 -17.51 48.99
C ASN A 472 2.54 -16.10 49.41
N ASN A 473 3.21 -15.52 50.42
CA ASN A 473 2.90 -14.20 50.97
C ASN A 473 3.93 -13.13 50.54
N ALA A 474 4.68 -13.36 49.45
CA ALA A 474 5.79 -12.49 49.03
C ALA A 474 5.38 -11.03 48.72
N GLU A 475 4.12 -10.77 48.34
CA GLU A 475 3.64 -9.42 47.99
C GLU A 475 2.66 -8.83 49.03
N SER A 476 2.35 -9.54 50.12
CA SER A 476 1.28 -9.15 51.06
C SER A 476 1.59 -7.89 51.89
N ALA A 477 2.87 -7.52 52.03
CA ALA A 477 3.31 -6.35 52.80
C ALA A 477 3.83 -5.18 51.93
N SER A 478 4.31 -5.45 50.70
CA SER A 478 5.02 -4.44 49.87
C SER A 478 4.28 -4.01 48.61
N GLY A 479 3.20 -4.70 48.22
CA GLY A 479 2.60 -4.56 46.89
C GLY A 479 3.54 -4.99 45.75
N ALA A 480 3.17 -4.63 44.52
CA ALA A 480 3.93 -4.94 43.31
C ALA A 480 5.27 -4.20 43.27
N THR A 481 6.38 -4.91 43.51
CA THR A 481 7.75 -4.38 43.42
C THR A 481 8.58 -5.19 42.43
N TRP A 482 9.56 -4.56 41.78
CA TRP A 482 10.55 -5.29 40.96
C TRP A 482 11.36 -6.24 41.84
N ALA A 483 11.67 -7.42 41.32
CA ALA A 483 12.52 -8.37 42.01
C ALA A 483 13.96 -7.87 41.96
N GLN A 484 14.61 -7.76 43.11
CA GLN A 484 16.02 -7.37 43.20
C GLN A 484 16.95 -8.59 43.08
N GLN A 485 18.22 -8.35 42.79
CA GLN A 485 19.24 -9.41 42.84
C GLN A 485 19.35 -9.89 44.31
N ASN A 486 19.26 -11.22 44.53
CA ASN A 486 19.16 -11.84 45.86
C ASN A 486 17.93 -11.43 46.70
N ASP A 487 16.76 -11.37 46.07
CA ASP A 487 15.50 -11.03 46.75
C ASP A 487 15.17 -12.03 47.90
N PRO A 488 14.95 -11.55 49.14
CA PRO A 488 14.72 -12.40 50.31
C PRO A 488 13.41 -13.19 50.25
N ARG A 489 12.51 -12.85 49.31
CA ARG A 489 11.22 -13.52 49.10
C ARG A 489 11.36 -14.82 48.29
N VAL A 490 12.54 -15.10 47.73
CA VAL A 490 12.83 -16.29 46.91
C VAL A 490 13.13 -17.48 47.80
N THR A 491 12.50 -18.63 47.50
CA THR A 491 12.70 -19.89 48.24
C THR A 491 13.98 -20.62 47.79
N LYS A 492 14.46 -21.62 48.53
CA LYS A 492 15.71 -22.33 48.17
C LYS A 492 15.58 -23.09 46.86
N VAL A 493 14.47 -23.81 46.68
CA VAL A 493 14.12 -24.45 45.41
C VAL A 493 13.82 -23.39 44.36
N GLY A 494 13.17 -22.29 44.73
CA GLY A 494 12.89 -21.17 43.83
C GLY A 494 14.14 -20.53 43.24
N HIS A 495 15.22 -20.41 44.02
CA HIS A 495 16.50 -19.91 43.53
C HIS A 495 17.07 -20.83 42.44
N PHE A 496 17.07 -22.15 42.68
CA PHE A 496 17.48 -23.13 41.67
C PHE A 496 16.64 -23.03 40.39
N LEU A 497 15.32 -22.94 40.52
CA LEU A 497 14.41 -22.83 39.38
C LEU A 497 14.64 -21.56 38.56
N ARG A 498 14.96 -20.43 39.19
CA ARG A 498 15.22 -19.15 38.49
C ARG A 498 16.56 -19.11 37.79
N VAL A 499 17.62 -19.61 38.42
CA VAL A 499 18.96 -19.68 37.81
C VAL A 499 18.94 -20.57 36.57
N THR A 500 18.19 -21.68 36.62
CA THR A 500 18.03 -22.61 35.51
C THR A 500 16.91 -22.23 34.54
N ARG A 501 16.14 -21.17 34.83
CA ARG A 501 14.91 -20.77 34.10
C ARG A 501 13.84 -21.86 33.99
N LEU A 502 13.93 -22.90 34.83
CA LEU A 502 12.93 -23.96 34.89
C LEU A 502 11.60 -23.43 35.40
N ASP A 503 11.58 -22.30 36.12
CA ASP A 503 10.34 -21.66 36.59
C ASP A 503 9.44 -21.18 35.45
N GLU A 504 10.00 -20.92 34.26
CA GLU A 504 9.31 -20.37 33.10
C GLU A 504 8.71 -21.45 32.18
N LEU A 505 9.01 -22.74 32.39
CA LEU A 505 8.53 -23.84 31.54
C LEU A 505 7.01 -23.91 31.36
N PRO A 506 6.17 -23.60 32.38
CA PRO A 506 4.72 -23.63 32.20
C PRO A 506 4.19 -22.60 31.19
N GLN A 507 4.99 -21.59 30.81
CA GLN A 507 4.63 -20.61 29.79
C GLN A 507 4.49 -21.22 28.39
N PHE A 508 5.01 -22.43 28.13
CA PHE A 508 4.70 -23.16 26.89
C PHE A 508 3.19 -23.34 26.69
N LEU A 509 2.41 -23.48 27.79
CA LEU A 509 0.95 -23.52 27.72
C LEU A 509 0.35 -22.20 27.23
N ASN A 510 0.91 -21.05 27.64
CA ASN A 510 0.49 -19.74 27.14
C ASN A 510 0.83 -19.56 25.65
N VAL A 511 1.98 -20.08 25.20
CA VAL A 511 2.34 -20.08 23.77
C VAL A 511 1.34 -20.89 22.95
N LEU A 512 0.98 -22.10 23.41
CA LEU A 512 -0.01 -22.94 22.72
C LEU A 512 -1.40 -22.30 22.69
N LYS A 513 -1.86 -21.69 23.80
CA LYS A 513 -3.12 -20.94 23.86
C LYS A 513 -3.15 -19.73 22.92
N GLY A 514 -1.99 -19.14 22.63
CA GLY A 514 -1.87 -17.98 21.77
C GLY A 514 -1.73 -16.65 22.50
N ASP A 515 -1.65 -16.67 23.83
CA ASP A 515 -1.42 -15.48 24.66
C ASP A 515 0.03 -14.96 24.51
N MET A 516 0.97 -15.87 24.19
CA MET A 516 2.41 -15.58 24.07
C MET A 516 3.00 -16.17 22.78
N ALA A 517 4.18 -15.67 22.43
CA ALA A 517 5.11 -16.28 21.48
C ALA A 517 6.29 -16.90 22.23
N LEU A 518 7.06 -17.78 21.57
CA LEU A 518 8.29 -18.30 22.18
C LEU A 518 9.30 -17.16 22.37
N ILE A 519 9.43 -16.33 21.33
CA ILE A 519 10.33 -15.19 21.26
C ILE A 519 9.54 -13.92 20.95
N GLY A 520 9.77 -12.88 21.74
CA GLY A 520 9.11 -11.59 21.64
C GLY A 520 9.47 -10.69 22.83
N PRO A 521 9.03 -9.43 22.85
CA PRO A 521 9.23 -8.55 23.99
C PRO A 521 8.68 -9.16 25.27
N ARG A 522 9.40 -9.03 26.39
CA ARG A 522 8.96 -9.61 27.66
C ARG A 522 7.72 -8.84 28.18
N PRO A 523 6.66 -9.53 28.63
CA PRO A 523 5.44 -8.87 29.06
C PRO A 523 5.59 -8.17 30.41
N GLU A 524 5.10 -6.93 30.52
CA GLU A 524 5.18 -6.14 31.74
C GLU A 524 3.92 -6.28 32.60
N ARG A 525 4.00 -5.94 33.89
CA ARG A 525 2.81 -5.88 34.76
C ARG A 525 1.99 -4.62 34.42
N PRO A 526 0.65 -4.74 34.31
CA PRO A 526 -0.21 -3.58 34.03
C PRO A 526 -0.01 -2.42 35.02
N GLN A 527 0.29 -2.73 36.29
CA GLN A 527 0.50 -1.70 37.32
C GLN A 527 1.75 -0.82 37.09
N PHE A 528 2.74 -1.29 36.33
CA PHE A 528 3.95 -0.51 36.01
C PHE A 528 3.83 0.26 34.71
N CYS A 529 2.99 -0.20 33.79
CA CYS A 529 2.81 0.40 32.47
C CYS A 529 2.48 1.90 32.51
N GLY A 530 1.55 2.33 33.36
CA GLY A 530 1.17 3.75 33.46
C GLY A 530 2.33 4.64 33.93
N LYS A 531 3.11 4.19 34.92
CA LYS A 531 4.28 4.93 35.41
C LYS A 531 5.39 5.00 34.36
N LEU A 532 5.62 3.90 33.64
CA LEU A 532 6.65 3.82 32.61
C LEU A 532 6.28 4.64 31.37
N GLN A 533 5.02 4.64 30.95
CA GLN A 533 4.52 5.50 29.86
C GLN A 533 4.67 6.99 30.18
N ASN A 534 4.41 7.39 31.43
CA ASN A 534 4.57 8.78 31.85
C ASN A 534 6.05 9.22 31.91
N ALA A 535 6.95 8.29 32.23
CA ALA A 535 8.39 8.57 32.33
C ALA A 535 9.12 8.45 30.98
N LEU A 536 8.64 7.59 30.08
CA LEU A 536 9.20 7.34 28.76
C LEU A 536 8.06 7.38 27.73
N PRO A 537 7.98 8.46 26.93
CA PRO A 537 7.04 8.53 25.81
C PRO A 537 7.16 7.30 24.91
N PHE A 538 6.03 6.83 24.38
CA PHE A 538 5.95 5.68 23.47
C PHE A 538 6.34 4.31 24.08
N TYR A 539 6.44 4.21 25.41
CA TYR A 539 6.79 2.94 26.07
C TYR A 539 5.84 1.78 25.73
N LEU A 540 4.53 2.03 25.64
CA LEU A 540 3.53 1.01 25.29
C LEU A 540 3.60 0.61 23.80
N GLU A 541 3.96 1.56 22.94
CA GLU A 541 4.03 1.36 21.49
C GLU A 541 5.15 0.39 21.08
N ARG A 542 6.18 0.20 21.92
CA ARG A 542 7.25 -0.79 21.69
C ARG A 542 6.72 -2.23 21.49
N THR A 543 5.51 -2.52 21.97
CA THR A 543 4.85 -3.83 21.85
C THR A 543 3.61 -3.82 20.96
N ALA A 544 3.31 -2.70 20.31
CA ALA A 544 2.17 -2.59 19.40
C ALA A 544 2.30 -3.65 18.29
N GLY A 545 1.28 -4.48 18.09
CA GLY A 545 1.29 -5.56 17.11
C GLY A 545 2.09 -6.83 17.50
N LEU A 546 2.89 -6.80 18.58
CA LEU A 546 3.72 -7.94 19.00
C LEU A 546 3.06 -8.80 20.06
N LYS A 547 3.16 -10.13 19.91
CA LYS A 547 2.89 -11.04 21.03
C LYS A 547 4.10 -11.06 21.97
N PRO A 548 3.87 -11.03 23.29
CA PRO A 548 4.95 -11.10 24.25
C PRO A 548 5.65 -12.46 24.22
N GLY A 549 6.96 -12.46 24.48
CA GLY A 549 7.81 -13.65 24.44
C GLY A 549 8.11 -14.24 25.82
N ILE A 550 8.43 -15.54 25.86
CA ILE A 550 9.09 -16.18 27.02
C ILE A 550 10.51 -15.61 27.17
N THR A 551 11.21 -15.52 26.04
CA THR A 551 12.51 -14.84 25.89
C THR A 551 12.41 -13.74 24.84
N GLY A 552 13.33 -12.78 24.86
CA GLY A 552 13.32 -11.64 23.95
C GLY A 552 14.71 -11.04 23.74
N LEU A 553 14.86 -10.22 22.69
CA LEU A 553 16.14 -9.63 22.31
C LEU A 553 16.76 -8.77 23.42
N ALA A 554 15.95 -7.94 24.08
CA ALA A 554 16.39 -7.14 25.22
C ALA A 554 16.89 -8.02 26.37
N GLN A 555 16.14 -9.07 26.69
CA GLN A 555 16.45 -9.99 27.80
C GLN A 555 17.79 -10.71 27.60
N VAL A 556 18.15 -11.08 26.37
CA VAL A 556 19.43 -11.75 26.08
C VAL A 556 20.60 -10.79 25.82
N SER A 557 20.33 -9.50 25.70
CA SER A 557 21.35 -8.49 25.35
C SER A 557 21.74 -7.60 26.52
N GLN A 558 20.80 -7.30 27.42
CA GLN A 558 20.98 -6.30 28.49
C GLN A 558 20.76 -6.84 29.91
N GLY A 559 20.01 -7.94 30.09
CA GLY A 559 19.71 -8.48 31.42
C GLY A 559 18.44 -7.88 32.06
N TYR A 560 18.44 -7.66 33.38
CA TYR A 560 17.28 -7.14 34.13
C TYR A 560 17.28 -5.62 34.23
N ASP A 561 16.08 -5.02 34.21
CA ASP A 561 15.88 -3.58 34.34
C ASP A 561 16.16 -3.13 35.79
N SER A 562 17.18 -2.30 36.00
CA SER A 562 17.55 -1.74 37.31
C SER A 562 17.36 -0.23 37.40
N SER A 563 17.35 0.45 36.25
CA SER A 563 17.24 1.90 36.11
C SER A 563 16.28 2.30 34.97
N LEU A 564 15.90 3.58 34.92
CA LEU A 564 15.10 4.14 33.80
C LEU A 564 15.86 4.12 32.47
N GLU A 565 17.18 4.29 32.50
CA GLU A 565 18.03 4.15 31.31
C GLU A 565 18.02 2.72 30.76
N ASP A 566 17.95 1.73 31.65
CA ASP A 566 17.86 0.34 31.21
C ASP A 566 16.59 0.09 30.39
N VAL A 567 15.47 0.63 30.89
CA VAL A 567 14.16 0.55 30.23
C VAL A 567 14.18 1.26 28.88
N LYS A 568 14.91 2.38 28.75
CA LYS A 568 15.07 3.09 27.47
C LYS A 568 15.84 2.25 26.45
N SER A 569 16.93 1.60 26.84
CA SER A 569 17.69 0.71 25.98
C SER A 569 16.87 -0.51 25.53
N LYS A 570 16.06 -1.07 26.45
CA LYS A 570 15.10 -2.16 26.16
C LYS A 570 14.12 -1.81 25.04
N ILE A 571 13.58 -0.59 25.01
CA ILE A 571 12.70 -0.12 23.93
C ILE A 571 13.40 -0.25 22.56
N GLY A 572 14.68 0.13 22.48
CA GLY A 572 15.47 0.01 21.25
C GLY A 572 15.60 -1.44 20.77
N PHE A 573 15.84 -2.39 21.68
CA PHE A 573 15.88 -3.82 21.34
C PHE A 573 14.51 -4.37 20.94
N ASP A 574 13.43 -3.93 21.58
CA ASP A 574 12.07 -4.36 21.22
C ASP A 574 11.70 -3.86 19.81
N HIS A 575 12.06 -2.62 19.44
CA HIS A 575 11.92 -2.11 18.07
C HIS A 575 12.83 -2.83 17.07
N ALA A 576 14.08 -3.13 17.43
CA ALA A 576 14.96 -3.92 16.57
C ALA A 576 14.39 -5.32 16.28
N TYR A 577 13.74 -5.94 17.28
CA TYR A 577 13.02 -7.18 17.09
C TYR A 577 11.79 -7.01 16.19
N ALA A 578 11.00 -5.94 16.41
CA ALA A 578 9.85 -5.59 15.57
C ALA A 578 10.24 -5.48 14.09
N LEU A 579 11.33 -4.76 13.80
CA LEU A 579 11.86 -4.59 12.44
C LEU A 579 12.30 -5.92 11.81
N ALA A 580 12.86 -6.85 12.59
CA ALA A 580 13.25 -8.16 12.07
C ALA A 580 12.04 -9.00 11.59
N LEU A 581 10.82 -8.69 12.05
CA LEU A 581 9.60 -9.37 11.62
C LEU A 581 9.07 -8.89 10.25
N SER A 582 9.68 -7.86 9.67
CA SER A 582 9.34 -7.36 8.32
C SER A 582 9.65 -8.38 7.22
N SER A 583 10.57 -9.32 7.45
CA SER A 583 10.97 -10.35 6.48
C SER A 583 11.13 -11.74 7.12
N PRO A 584 10.65 -12.83 6.50
CA PRO A 584 10.77 -14.17 7.06
C PRO A 584 12.20 -14.62 7.35
N LEU A 585 13.17 -14.23 6.51
CA LEU A 585 14.58 -14.58 6.69
C LEU A 585 15.22 -13.82 7.85
N GLN A 586 14.90 -12.52 7.97
CA GLN A 586 15.42 -11.69 9.07
C GLN A 586 14.84 -12.15 10.40
N TRP A 587 13.54 -12.47 10.43
CA TRP A 587 12.87 -13.07 11.58
C TRP A 587 13.56 -14.37 11.99
N LEU A 588 13.73 -15.31 11.05
CA LEU A 588 14.35 -16.60 11.35
C LEU A 588 15.78 -16.43 11.90
N LYS A 589 16.59 -15.55 11.30
CA LYS A 589 17.94 -15.24 11.77
C LYS A 589 17.92 -14.67 13.19
N MET A 590 17.00 -13.74 13.46
CA MET A 590 16.86 -13.11 14.77
C MET A 590 16.40 -14.11 15.84
N ASP A 591 15.38 -14.91 15.55
CA ASP A 591 14.88 -15.93 16.46
C ASP A 591 15.95 -16.99 16.75
N LEU A 592 16.69 -17.46 15.74
CA LEU A 592 17.82 -18.38 15.94
C LEU A 592 18.93 -17.77 16.81
N PHE A 593 19.27 -16.50 16.57
CA PHE A 593 20.24 -15.78 17.39
C PHE A 593 19.81 -15.68 18.85
N ILE A 594 18.54 -15.33 19.10
CA ILE A 594 17.98 -15.21 20.46
C ILE A 594 17.92 -16.59 21.13
N ILE A 595 17.55 -17.66 20.41
CA ILE A 595 17.56 -19.04 20.94
C ILE A 595 18.97 -19.42 21.38
N PHE A 596 19.97 -19.24 20.51
CA PHE A 596 21.35 -19.58 20.81
C PHE A 596 21.87 -18.81 22.04
N LYS A 597 21.63 -17.50 22.09
CA LYS A 597 22.00 -16.70 23.26
C LYS A 597 21.25 -17.13 24.52
N THR A 598 19.96 -17.46 24.42
CA THR A 598 19.17 -17.93 25.57
C THR A 598 19.77 -19.22 26.15
N ILE A 599 20.10 -20.19 25.28
CA ILE A 599 20.74 -21.45 25.70
C ILE A 599 22.11 -21.18 26.33
N TYR A 600 22.93 -20.31 25.72
CA TYR A 600 24.23 -19.93 26.28
C TYR A 600 24.12 -19.30 27.67
N ILE A 601 23.15 -18.40 27.88
CA ILE A 601 22.90 -17.75 29.18
C ILE A 601 22.43 -18.78 30.23
N MET A 602 21.55 -19.71 29.85
CA MET A 602 21.07 -20.77 30.73
C MET A 602 22.20 -21.72 31.18
N VAL A 603 23.06 -22.15 30.24
CA VAL A 603 24.18 -23.05 30.53
C VAL A 603 25.26 -22.35 31.38
N SER A 604 25.53 -21.08 31.10
CA SER A 604 26.51 -20.28 31.85
C SER A 604 26.02 -19.80 33.22
N LYS A 605 24.76 -20.09 33.60
CA LYS A 605 24.11 -19.67 34.85
C LYS A 605 24.15 -18.15 35.11
N ARG A 606 24.37 -17.33 34.07
CA ARG A 606 24.39 -15.85 34.16
C ARG A 606 22.99 -15.24 34.17
N GLY A 607 21.98 -16.07 34.43
CA GLY A 607 20.57 -15.71 34.34
C GLY A 607 20.04 -14.88 35.51
N GLN A 608 20.82 -14.71 36.58
CA GLN A 608 20.58 -13.86 37.76
C GLN A 608 21.88 -13.66 38.56
#